data_AF-A0A6P0X8Q7-F1
#
_entry.id   AF-A0A6P0X8Q7-F1
#
_cell.length_a   1.000
_cell.length_b   1.000
_cell.length_c   1.000
_cell.angle_alpha   90.00
_cell.angle_beta   90.00
_cell.angle_gamma   90.00
#
_symmetry.space_group_name_H-M   'P 1'
#
loop_
_entity.id
_entity.type
_entity.pdbx_description
1 polymer ?
#
loop_
_entity_poly.entity_id
_entity_poly.type
_entity_poly.pdbx_seq_one_letter_code
_entity_poly.pdbx_strand_id
1 'polypeptide(L)'
;CFGEYLQPDSADKILRKACRRVGLIGVSSHSFRRTALTQMSDNGTPLRVIQEVSGHRNLQQLQAYIEVRDEQVLGALTGLSLLSPVENESGKILFPGLNPHLTHNDHTQTTQKP
;
A
#
# COMPACT_ATOMS: atom_id res chain seq x y z
N CYS A 1 -34.12 28.99 15.60
CA CYS A 1 -33.86 27.82 16.46
C CYS A 1 -32.95 26.89 15.70
N PHE A 2 -31.80 26.54 16.30
CA PHE A 2 -30.61 26.01 15.66
C PHE A 2 -30.89 24.71 14.88
N GLY A 3 -30.45 24.67 13.62
CA GLY A 3 -30.55 23.49 12.76
C GLY A 3 -29.88 22.29 13.41
N GLU A 4 -30.61 21.19 13.51
CA GLU A 4 -30.17 19.97 14.17
C GLU A 4 -28.94 19.40 13.46
N TYR A 5 -27.81 19.39 14.16
CA TYR A 5 -26.58 18.78 13.69
C TYR A 5 -26.66 17.27 13.93
N LEU A 6 -26.46 16.47 12.88
CA LEU A 6 -26.41 15.02 13.01
C LEU A 6 -25.24 14.64 13.93
N GLN A 7 -25.53 13.94 15.02
CA GLN A 7 -24.50 13.44 15.92
C GLN A 7 -23.56 12.48 15.16
N PRO A 8 -22.24 12.57 15.36
CA PRO A 8 -21.26 11.71 14.66
C PRO A 8 -21.59 10.21 14.76
N ASP A 9 -22.07 9.77 15.91
CA ASP A 9 -22.47 8.38 16.15
C ASP A 9 -23.68 7.97 15.32
N SER A 10 -24.62 8.89 15.11
CA SER A 10 -25.79 8.66 14.27
C SER A 10 -25.39 8.56 12.80
N ALA A 11 -24.44 9.38 12.35
CA ALA A 11 -23.89 9.31 11.00
C ALA A 11 -23.17 7.98 10.76
N ASP A 12 -22.35 7.52 11.70
CA ASP A 12 -21.64 6.24 11.58
C ASP A 12 -22.62 5.05 11.55
N LYS A 13 -23.69 5.08 12.36
CA LYS A 13 -24.75 4.06 12.32
C LYS A 13 -25.46 4.01 10.97
N ILE A 14 -25.78 5.15 10.39
CA ILE A 14 -26.41 5.25 9.06
C ILE A 14 -25.45 4.69 8.00
N LEU A 15 -24.18 5.10 8.02
CA LEU A 15 -23.15 4.60 7.10
C LEU A 15 -23.03 3.07 7.20
N ARG A 16 -22.88 2.52 8.40
CA ARG A 16 -22.82 1.06 8.61
C ARG A 16 -24.06 0.34 8.09
N LYS A 17 -25.25 0.92 8.29
CA LYS A 17 -26.50 0.33 7.76
C LYS A 17 -26.51 0.31 6.23
N ALA A 18 -26.05 1.38 5.59
CA ALA A 18 -25.92 1.44 4.14
C ALA A 18 -24.89 0.40 3.63
N CYS A 19 -23.71 0.35 4.25
CA CYS A 19 -22.66 -0.62 3.92
C CYS A 19 -23.12 -2.08 4.06
N ARG A 20 -23.88 -2.41 5.11
CA ARG A 20 -24.45 -3.76 5.28
C ARG A 20 -25.39 -4.15 4.13
N ARG A 21 -26.14 -3.19 3.57
CA ARG A 21 -27.05 -3.46 2.44
C ARG A 21 -26.31 -3.83 1.15
N VAL A 22 -25.09 -3.33 0.98
CA VAL A 22 -24.22 -3.64 -0.17
C VAL A 22 -23.23 -4.77 0.14
N GLY A 23 -23.38 -5.46 1.29
CA GLY A 23 -22.52 -6.60 1.66
C GLY A 23 -21.14 -6.22 2.20
N LEU A 24 -20.88 -4.95 2.51
CA LEU A 24 -19.60 -4.52 3.08
C LEU A 24 -19.57 -4.75 4.60
N ILE A 25 -18.60 -5.52 5.07
CA ILE A 25 -18.40 -5.91 6.48
C ILE A 25 -17.24 -5.11 7.08
N GLY A 26 -17.36 -4.70 8.35
CA GLY A 26 -16.26 -4.07 9.09
C GLY A 26 -16.00 -2.60 8.76
N VAL A 27 -16.80 -1.98 7.88
CA VAL A 27 -16.65 -0.57 7.50
C VAL A 27 -17.19 0.39 8.56
N SER A 28 -16.46 1.48 8.76
CA SER A 28 -16.79 2.61 9.63
C SER A 28 -16.42 3.91 8.93
N SER A 29 -16.81 5.06 9.50
CA SER A 29 -16.42 6.38 8.98
C SER A 29 -14.89 6.54 8.92
N HIS A 30 -14.15 5.96 9.86
CA HIS A 30 -12.69 6.00 9.88
C HIS A 30 -12.08 5.13 8.76
N SER A 31 -12.56 3.89 8.60
CA SER A 31 -12.11 2.98 7.55
C SER A 31 -12.38 3.57 6.17
N PHE A 32 -13.55 4.18 5.98
CA PHE A 32 -13.92 4.86 4.74
C PHE A 32 -13.00 6.04 4.43
N ARG A 33 -12.63 6.82 5.44
CA ARG A 33 -11.66 7.93 5.30
C ARG A 33 -10.29 7.40 4.87
N ARG A 34 -9.77 6.32 5.46
CA ARG A 34 -8.52 5.67 5.01
C ARG A 34 -8.62 5.28 3.54
N THR A 35 -9.64 4.51 3.16
CA THR A 35 -9.82 4.05 1.79
C THR A 35 -9.90 5.21 0.78
N ALA A 36 -10.63 6.28 1.10
CA ALA A 36 -10.74 7.45 0.23
C ALA A 36 -9.38 8.12 -0.01
N LEU A 37 -8.57 8.29 1.04
CA LEU A 37 -7.25 8.93 0.93
C LEU A 37 -6.25 8.04 0.19
N THR A 38 -6.23 6.74 0.46
CA THR A 38 -5.43 5.77 -0.29
C THR A 38 -5.79 5.80 -1.77
N GLN A 39 -7.08 5.78 -2.12
CA GLN A 39 -7.48 5.84 -3.53
C GLN A 39 -7.09 7.14 -4.22
N MET A 40 -7.17 8.29 -3.55
CA MET A 40 -6.67 9.54 -4.13
C MET A 40 -5.16 9.44 -4.44
N SER A 41 -4.40 8.85 -3.53
CA SER A 41 -2.96 8.63 -3.71
C SER A 41 -2.68 7.65 -4.86
N ASP A 42 -3.41 6.55 -4.94
CA ASP A 42 -3.27 5.54 -5.99
C ASP A 42 -3.59 6.09 -7.38
N ASN A 43 -4.54 7.04 -7.47
CA ASN A 43 -4.86 7.75 -8.70
C ASN A 43 -3.81 8.81 -9.09
N GLY A 44 -2.69 8.90 -8.37
CA GLY A 44 -1.61 9.86 -8.65
C GLY A 44 -1.92 11.28 -8.19
N THR A 45 -2.91 11.49 -7.31
CA THR A 45 -3.20 12.83 -6.79
C THR A 45 -2.04 13.30 -5.90
N PRO A 46 -1.50 14.52 -6.10
CA PRO A 46 -0.42 15.03 -5.27
C PRO A 46 -0.82 15.09 -3.79
N LEU A 47 0.08 14.66 -2.90
CA LEU A 47 -0.19 14.59 -1.45
C LEU A 47 -0.65 15.93 -0.85
N ARG A 48 -0.17 17.06 -1.38
CA ARG A 48 -0.58 18.39 -0.94
C ARG A 48 -2.06 18.69 -1.23
N VAL A 49 -2.58 18.19 -2.36
CA VAL A 49 -4.00 18.33 -2.72
C VAL A 49 -4.85 17.45 -1.81
N ILE A 50 -4.43 16.21 -1.59
CA ILE A 50 -5.11 15.28 -0.67
C ILE A 50 -5.16 15.87 0.74
N GLN A 51 -4.07 16.50 1.20
CA GLN A 51 -4.00 17.17 2.49
C GLN A 51 -5.06 18.27 2.63
N GLU A 52 -5.19 19.11 1.61
CA GLU A 52 -6.17 20.22 1.60
C GLU A 52 -7.61 19.68 1.62
N VAL A 53 -7.92 18.70 0.76
CA VAL A 53 -9.25 18.06 0.68
C VAL A 53 -9.62 17.37 1.99
N SER A 54 -8.66 16.73 2.63
CA SER A 54 -8.89 16.00 3.87
C SER A 54 -8.87 16.89 5.13
N GLY A 55 -8.37 18.11 5.02
CA GLY A 55 -8.24 19.05 6.15
C GLY A 55 -7.16 18.66 7.17
N HIS A 56 -6.17 17.85 6.78
CA HIS A 56 -5.06 17.52 7.68
C HIS A 56 -4.10 18.70 7.82
N ARG A 57 -3.88 19.17 9.04
CA ARG A 57 -2.93 20.26 9.32
C ARG A 57 -1.48 19.86 9.08
N ASN A 58 -1.17 18.59 9.25
CA ASN A 58 0.18 18.05 9.11
C ASN A 58 0.22 16.92 8.06
N LEU A 59 1.20 16.98 7.18
CA LEU A 59 1.45 15.96 6.17
C LEU A 59 1.84 14.61 6.80
N GLN A 60 2.59 14.60 7.91
CA GLN A 60 2.89 13.35 8.62
C GLN A 60 1.63 12.63 9.09
N GLN A 61 0.60 13.36 9.52
CA GLN A 61 -0.67 12.74 9.94
C GLN A 61 -1.41 12.14 8.75
N LEU A 62 -1.34 12.77 7.58
CA LEU A 62 -1.91 12.23 6.34
C LEU A 62 -1.21 10.94 5.91
N GLN A 63 0.12 10.87 6.03
CA GLN A 63 0.90 9.70 5.61
C GLN A 63 0.46 8.42 6.33
N ALA A 64 0.00 8.50 7.58
CA ALA A 64 -0.53 7.33 8.31
C ALA A 64 -1.80 6.74 7.68
N TYR A 65 -2.48 7.47 6.80
CA TYR A 65 -3.66 7.02 6.06
C TYR A 65 -3.33 6.46 4.67
N ILE A 66 -2.09 6.61 4.17
CA ILE A 66 -1.69 6.16 2.84
C ILE A 66 -0.91 4.86 2.98
N GLU A 67 -1.45 3.80 2.41
CA GLU A 67 -0.80 2.49 2.33
C GLU A 67 0.00 2.43 1.03
N VAL A 68 1.27 2.04 1.12
CA VAL A 68 2.13 1.79 -0.05
C VAL A 68 1.91 0.35 -0.47
N ARG A 69 1.54 0.11 -1.73
CA ARG A 69 1.41 -1.25 -2.26
C ARG A 69 2.71 -1.72 -2.88
N ASP A 70 2.94 -3.03 -2.85
CA ASP A 70 4.15 -3.65 -3.40
C ASP A 70 4.35 -3.33 -4.89
N GLU A 71 3.27 -3.17 -5.65
CA GLU A 71 3.37 -2.83 -7.08
C GLU A 71 3.92 -1.42 -7.33
N GLN A 72 3.63 -0.47 -6.44
CA GLN A 72 4.18 0.89 -6.52
C GLN A 72 5.70 0.87 -6.26
N VAL A 73 6.13 0.05 -5.30
CA VAL A 73 7.56 -0.14 -5.00
C VAL A 73 8.28 -0.80 -6.17
N LEU A 74 7.70 -1.86 -6.74
CA LEU A 74 8.25 -2.54 -7.91
C LEU A 74 8.36 -1.61 -9.13
N GLY A 75 7.34 -0.79 -9.38
CA GLY A 75 7.36 0.21 -10.44
C GLY A 75 8.48 1.23 -10.24
N ALA A 76 8.67 1.73 -9.02
CA ALA A 76 9.76 2.65 -8.69
C ALA A 76 11.14 2.01 -8.88
N LEU A 77 11.32 0.77 -8.43
CA LEU A 77 12.56 0.00 -8.63
C LEU A 77 12.86 -0.24 -10.10
N THR A 78 11.85 -0.58 -10.90
CA THR A 78 11.99 -0.78 -12.35
C THR A 78 12.46 0.52 -13.01
N GLY A 79 11.84 1.65 -12.67
CA GLY A 79 12.26 2.96 -13.17
C GLY A 79 13.71 3.29 -12.84
N LEU A 80 14.15 3.01 -11.62
CA LEU A 80 15.55 3.19 -11.22
C LEU A 80 16.49 2.25 -11.98
N SER A 81 16.11 0.98 -12.15
CA SER A 81 16.91 -0.02 -12.86
C SER A 81 17.12 0.35 -14.34
N LEU A 82 16.16 1.01 -14.98
CA LEU A 82 16.29 1.47 -16.37
C LEU A 82 17.30 2.61 -16.53
N LEU A 83 17.58 3.35 -15.45
CA LEU A 83 18.56 4.43 -15.45
C LEU A 83 19.97 3.95 -15.06
N SER A 84 20.11 2.70 -14.60
CA SER A 84 21.42 2.12 -14.30
C SER A 84 22.19 1.90 -15.61
N PRO A 85 23.45 2.34 -15.71
CA PRO A 85 24.32 1.95 -16.81
C PRO A 85 24.40 0.42 -16.86
N VAL A 86 24.09 -0.18 -18.01
CA VAL A 86 24.52 -1.54 -18.30
C VAL A 86 26.01 -1.45 -18.58
N GLU A 87 26.84 -1.94 -17.67
CA GLU A 87 28.23 -2.21 -18.01
C GLU A 87 28.24 -3.40 -18.97
N ASN A 88 28.57 -3.13 -20.22
CA ASN A 88 28.64 -4.10 -21.31
C ASN A 88 29.84 -5.04 -21.16
N GLU A 89 30.11 -5.61 -19.98
CA GLU A 89 31.29 -6.45 -19.80
C GLU A 89 30.96 -7.62 -18.86
N SER A 90 30.38 -8.68 -19.44
CA SER A 90 30.51 -10.08 -19.00
C SER A 90 30.59 -10.34 -17.49
N GLY A 91 29.49 -10.17 -16.76
CA GLY A 91 29.40 -10.60 -15.36
C GLY A 91 27.94 -10.70 -14.94
N LYS A 92 27.43 -11.93 -14.82
CA LYS A 92 26.04 -12.22 -14.46
C LYS A 92 25.66 -11.48 -13.17
N ILE A 93 24.78 -10.49 -13.24
CA ILE A 93 24.20 -9.88 -12.04
C ILE A 93 23.16 -10.86 -11.50
N LEU A 94 23.63 -11.78 -10.64
CA LEU A 94 22.80 -12.73 -9.94
C LEU A 94 22.09 -11.98 -8.80
N PHE A 95 20.86 -11.51 -9.02
CA PHE A 95 19.98 -11.11 -7.92
C PHE A 95 19.54 -12.39 -7.19
N PRO A 96 20.04 -12.67 -5.97
CA PRO A 96 19.67 -13.89 -5.26
C PRO A 96 18.30 -13.64 -4.63
N GLY A 97 17.23 -14.09 -5.28
CA GLY A 97 15.90 -14.07 -4.66
C GLY A 97 14.68 -14.11 -5.59
N LEU A 98 14.84 -14.00 -6.91
CA LEU A 98 13.72 -13.97 -7.86
C LEU A 98 13.70 -15.17 -8.83
N ASN A 99 14.12 -16.36 -8.38
CA ASN A 99 13.89 -17.60 -9.12
C ASN A 99 12.72 -18.37 -8.51
N PRO A 100 11.47 -18.19 -8.98
CA PRO A 100 10.30 -18.92 -8.49
C PRO A 100 10.22 -20.38 -8.97
N HIS A 101 11.30 -21.00 -9.46
CA HIS A 101 11.18 -22.39 -9.91
C HIS A 101 12.53 -23.12 -9.87
N LEU A 102 12.59 -24.14 -9.01
CA LEU A 102 13.18 -25.48 -9.20
C LEU A 102 13.63 -26.03 -7.85
N THR A 103 12.66 -26.49 -7.07
CA THR A 103 12.87 -27.44 -5.97
C THR A 103 13.31 -28.78 -6.55
N HIS A 104 14.59 -29.13 -6.52
CA HIS A 104 15.02 -30.53 -6.67
C HIS A 104 16.23 -30.80 -5.76
N ASN A 105 15.89 -31.26 -4.56
CA ASN A 105 16.40 -32.41 -3.80
C ASN A 105 17.88 -32.82 -3.84
N ASP A 106 18.29 -33.20 -2.62
CA ASP A 106 19.39 -34.08 -2.22
C ASP A 106 20.78 -33.46 -2.39
N HIS A 107 21.76 -33.61 -1.49
CA HIS A 107 22.19 -34.84 -0.84
C HIS A 107 22.78 -34.55 0.57
N THR A 108 22.49 -35.49 1.47
CA THR A 108 22.98 -35.62 2.84
C THR A 108 24.51 -35.66 2.97
N GLN A 109 25.00 -34.75 3.82
CA GLN A 109 26.02 -34.86 4.88
C GLN A 109 27.01 -36.05 4.91
N THR A 110 28.26 -35.67 5.18
CA THR A 110 29.26 -36.32 6.06
C THR A 110 30.34 -37.19 5.41
N THR A 111 31.56 -36.65 5.38
CA THR A 111 32.79 -37.36 5.75
C THR A 111 33.77 -36.37 6.38
N GLN A 112 33.87 -36.40 7.71
CA GLN A 112 34.93 -35.77 8.52
C GLN A 112 36.26 -36.51 8.29
N LYS A 113 37.36 -35.75 8.27
CA LYS A 113 38.76 -36.22 8.11
C LYS A 113 39.49 -36.11 9.47
N PRO A 114 40.69 -36.71 9.58
CA PRO A 114 41.05 -37.73 10.58
C PRO A 114 41.24 -37.23 12.03
#